data_AF-A0A9X7NWX4-F1
#
_entry.id   AF-A0A9X7NWX4-F1
#
_cell.length_a   1.000
_cell.length_b   1.000
_cell.length_c   1.000
_cell.angle_alpha   90.00
_cell.angle_beta   90.00
_cell.angle_gamma   90.00
#
_symmetry.space_group_name_H-M   'P 1'
#
loop_
_entity.id
_entity.type
_entity.pdbx_description
1 polymer ?
#
loop_
_entity_poly.entity_id
_entity_poly.type
_entity_poly.pdbx_seq_one_letter_code
_entity_poly.pdbx_strand_id
1 'polypeptide(L)' 'MTAAEVCAITGLAISTLHDYAVRREAGLPPQGPPHVRLGPRRRRWMRSDVIDWLQASRIAG' A
#
# COMPACT_ATOMS: atom_id res chain seq x y z
N MET A 1 8.62 -5.48 -0.51
CA MET A 1 8.50 -4.69 -1.75
C MET A 1 8.64 -3.20 -1.47
N THR A 2 9.26 -2.45 -2.37
CA THR A 2 9.32 -0.99 -2.43
C THR A 2 8.04 -0.41 -3.02
N ALA A 3 7.83 0.90 -2.89
CA ALA A 3 6.67 1.57 -3.49
C ALA A 3 6.66 1.47 -5.03
N ALA A 4 7.83 1.46 -5.68
CA ALA A 4 7.94 1.29 -7.12
C ALA A 4 7.49 -0.11 -7.58
N GLU A 5 7.87 -1.16 -6.86
CA GLU A 5 7.42 -2.52 -7.16
C GLU A 5 5.90 -2.68 -6.94
N VAL A 6 5.35 -2.03 -5.91
CA VAL A 6 3.90 -2.03 -5.67
C VAL A 6 3.16 -1.27 -6.76
N CYS A 7 3.66 -0.11 -7.18
CA CYS A 7 3.14 0.66 -8.30
C CYS A 7 3.07 -0.17 -9.59
N ALA A 8 4.09 -0.98 -9.88
CA ALA A 8 4.09 -1.85 -11.05
C ALA A 8 3.01 -2.95 -10.99
N ILE A 9 2.61 -3.39 -9.79
CA ILE A 9 1.59 -4.43 -9.59
C ILE A 9 0.18 -3.85 -9.56
N THR A 10 -0.01 -2.76 -8.81
CA THR A 10 -1.34 -2.20 -8.55
C THR A 10 -1.75 -1.14 -9.57
N GLY A 11 -0.79 -0.58 -10.32
CA GLY A 11 -0.99 0.56 -11.20
C GLY A 11 -1.17 1.90 -10.45
N LEU A 12 -1.14 1.89 -9.12
CA LEU A 12 -1.26 3.11 -8.31
C LEU A 12 0.04 3.92 -8.34
N ALA A 13 -0.09 5.24 -8.45
CA ALA A 13 1.05 6.13 -8.33
C ALA A 13 1.77 5.96 -6.98
N ILE A 14 3.10 6.07 -6.99
CA ILE A 14 3.95 5.97 -5.79
C ILE A 14 3.53 6.99 -4.72
N SER A 15 3.17 8.22 -5.13
CA SER A 15 2.66 9.26 -4.23
C SER A 15 1.37 8.83 -3.52
N THR A 16 0.45 8.20 -4.22
CA THR A 16 -0.80 7.64 -3.65
C THR A 16 -0.50 6.54 -2.63
N LEU A 17 0.44 5.65 -2.93
CA LEU A 17 0.86 4.60 -1.98
C LEU A 17 1.46 5.20 -0.70
N HIS A 18 2.20 6.30 -0.82
CA HIS A 18 2.71 7.02 0.35
C HIS A 18 1.60 7.72 1.13
N ASP A 19 0.64 8.37 0.47
CA ASP A 19 -0.51 8.99 1.12
C ASP A 19 -1.33 7.96 1.91
N TYR A 20 -1.67 6.83 1.29
CA TYR A 20 -2.40 5.74 1.97
C TYR A 20 -1.66 5.22 3.19
N ALA A 21 -0.35 5.06 3.08
CA ALA A 21 0.46 4.61 4.18
C ALA A 21 0.51 5.67 5.30
N VAL A 22 0.58 6.97 4.98
CA VAL A 22 0.57 8.06 5.97
C VAL A 22 -0.78 8.11 6.68
N ARG A 23 -1.88 8.03 5.94
CA ARG A 23 -3.24 7.98 6.49
C ARG A 23 -3.42 6.81 7.44
N ARG A 24 -2.96 5.61 7.04
CA ARG A 24 -3.01 4.42 7.89
C ARG A 24 -2.20 4.58 9.18
N GLU A 25 -1.02 5.19 9.10
CA GLU A 25 -0.20 5.50 10.30
C GLU A 25 -0.84 6.55 11.20
N ALA A 26 -1.66 7.45 10.64
CA ALA A 26 -2.48 8.39 11.39
C ALA A 26 -3.76 7.77 11.99
N GLY A 27 -3.97 6.45 11.82
CA GLY A 27 -5.14 5.74 12.33
C GLY A 27 -6.43 5.95 11.51
N LEU A 28 -6.33 6.53 10.31
CA LEU A 28 -7.46 6.67 9.40
C LEU A 28 -7.82 5.34 8.73
N PRO A 29 -9.05 5.18 8.21
CA PRO A 29 -9.47 3.98 7.51
C PRO A 29 -8.48 3.57 6.40
N PRO A 30 -8.08 2.29 6.33
CA PRO A 30 -7.09 1.83 5.38
C PRO A 30 -7.66 1.85 3.96
N GLN A 31 -7.09 2.70 3.09
CA GLN A 31 -7.47 2.81 1.68
C GLN A 31 -6.48 2.08 0.74
N GLY A 32 -5.35 1.63 1.27
CA GLY A 32 -4.29 0.99 0.50
C GLY A 32 -3.80 -0.32 1.11
N PRO A 33 -2.88 -1.00 0.40
CA PRO A 33 -2.35 -2.28 0.85
C PRO A 33 -1.59 -2.12 2.18
N PRO A 34 -1.63 -3.14 3.06
CA PRO A 34 -0.87 -3.15 4.30
C PRO A 34 0.62 -2.88 4.09
N HIS A 35 1.22 -2.09 4.98
CA HIS A 35 2.64 -1.76 4.94
C HIS A 35 3.30 -1.93 6.30
N VAL A 36 4.59 -2.19 6.26
CA VAL A 36 5.48 -2.20 7.42
C VAL A 36 6.38 -0.98 7.37
N ARG A 37 6.40 -0.22 8.46
CA ARG A 37 7.31 0.92 8.62
C ARG A 37 8.67 0.43 9.11
N LEU A 38 9.72 0.69 8.32
CA LEU A 38 11.11 0.37 8.66
C LEU A 38 11.91 1.59 9.14
N GLY A 39 11.29 2.78 9.13
CA GLY A 39 11.91 4.03 9.58
C GLY A 39 11.06 5.25 9.21
N PRO A 40 11.57 6.47 9.41
CA PRO A 40 10.82 7.71 9.18
C PRO A 40 10.30 7.86 7.74
N ARG A 41 11.08 7.39 6.75
CA ARG A 41 10.74 7.46 5.32
C ARG A 41 10.87 6.12 4.58
N ARG A 42 11.14 5.03 5.31
CA ARG A 42 11.32 3.70 4.73
C ARG A 42 10.10 2.86 5.06
N ARG A 43 9.39 2.44 4.02
CA ARG A 43 8.21 1.57 4.12
C ARG A 43 8.39 0.40 3.17
N ARG A 44 7.91 -0.77 3.58
CA ARG A 44 7.87 -1.95 2.74
C ARG A 44 6.47 -2.54 2.76
N TRP A 45 6.10 -3.15 1.65
CA TRP A 45 4.86 -3.91 1.51
C TRP A 45 5.21 -5.38 1.34
N MET A 46 4.43 -6.27 1.95
CA MET A 46 4.52 -7.69 1.64
C MET A 46 3.79 -7.95 0.33
N ARG A 47 4.34 -8.85 -0.50
CA ARG A 47 3.77 -9.14 -1.81
C ARG A 47 2.40 -9.80 -1.69
N SER A 48 2.25 -10.74 -0.76
CA SER A 48 0.98 -11.41 -0.43
C SER A 48 -0.09 -10.37 -0.10
N ASP A 49 0.18 -9.50 0.87
CA ASP A 49 -0.79 -8.51 1.35
C ASP A 49 -1.23 -7.53 0.25
N VAL A 50 -0.32 -7.18 -0.67
CA VAL A 50 -0.63 -6.33 -1.83
C VAL A 50 -1.55 -7.04 -2.81
N ILE A 51 -1.30 -8.33 -3.07
CA ILE A 51 -2.13 -9.14 -3.96
C ILE A 51 -3.51 -9.37 -3.34
N ASP A 52 -3.56 -9.73 -2.06
CA ASP A 52 -4.80 -9.97 -1.32
C ASP A 52 -5.65 -8.69 -1.28
N TRP A 53 -5.02 -7.54 -1.00
CA TRP A 53 -5.68 -6.25 -1.07
C TRP A 53 -6.20 -5.95 -2.47
N LEU A 54 -5.39 -6.18 -3.51
CA LEU A 54 -5.80 -5.94 -4.91
C LEU A 54 -6.99 -6.82 -5.31
N GLN A 55 -7.00 -8.09 -4.90
CA GLN A 55 -8.11 -9.01 -5.13
C GLN A 55 -9.37 -8.56 -4.40
N ALA A 56 -9.26 -8.18 -3.13
CA ALA A 56 -10.38 -7.66 -2.34
C ALA A 56 -10.94 -6.36 -2.93
N SER A 57 -10.08 -5.43 -3.37
CA SER A 57 -10.48 -4.17 -4.00
C SER A 57 -11.11 -4.36 -5.38
N ARG A 58 -10.71 -5.40 -6.13
CA ARG A 58 -11.29 -5.71 -7.44
C ARG A 58 -12.69 -6.31 -7.36
N ILE A 59 -13.01 -7.01 -6.27
CA ILE A 59 -14.35 -7.58 -6.03
C ILE A 59 -15.35 -6.51 -5.56
N ALA A 60 -14.85 -5.40 -5.01
CA ALA A 60 -15.68 -4.28 -4.52
C ALA A 60 -16.01 -3.22 -5.59
N GLY A 61 -15.65 -3.46 -6.86
CA GLY A 61 -15.87 -2.56 -8.01
C GLY A 61 -16.95 -3.04 -8.95
#